data_AF-A0A1V4U4I1-F1
#
_entry.id   AF-A0A1V4U4I1-F1
#
_cell.length_a   1.000
_cell.length_b   1.000
_cell.length_c   1.000
_cell.angle_alpha   90.00
_cell.angle_beta   90.00
_cell.angle_gamma   90.00
#
_symmetry.space_group_name_H-M   'P 1'
#
loop_
_entity.id
_entity.type
_entity.pdbx_description
1 polymer ?
#
loop_
_entity_poly.entity_id
_entity_poly.type
_entity_poly.pdbx_seq_one_letter_code
_entity_poly.pdbx_strand_id
1 'polypeptide(L)'
;MHRSAAERLSLGAVFFLCAILLVVVPLSAAENAIPMGGTVFVGEENLDITATGATQGAILAWYGTGGQVSHVPSAQVTVGDPTAFYASPITFAGKTGPWFLLPDNTVAFYLEEPHIEIRVVDYSSGFVVSPAASWVPKGDAVGFRIDTNLWVMANRPNTPGAPLKIRLNGPDSLVFSSLGGFSLENLVVSSSPFETGPVWATGSAEYPVGEYTVYARCDANGMSDNYPAAGKAISEKVSFLLQRVNPLITGTTPVPATTPPQPTITSGTVEVTMTSPAPTAPAAAHPFTDPGARVWRISGSPGTSCSPCGVRPEAEISLIRCSRAVQ
;
A
#
# COMPACT_ATOMS: atom_id res chain seq x y z
N MET A 1 7.68 36.87 -60.26
CA MET A 1 8.23 35.63 -59.69
C MET A 1 8.35 35.81 -58.17
N HIS A 2 7.28 35.50 -57.44
CA HIS A 2 7.28 35.46 -55.97
C HIS A 2 7.11 34.01 -55.54
N ARG A 3 8.15 33.39 -54.99
CA ARG A 3 8.01 32.20 -54.14
C ARG A 3 8.24 32.64 -52.69
N SER A 4 7.27 32.25 -51.88
CA SER A 4 6.95 32.73 -50.54
C SER A 4 8.01 32.34 -49.50
N ALA A 5 8.19 33.20 -48.50
CA ALA A 5 9.07 33.04 -47.33
C ALA A 5 8.66 31.91 -46.35
N ALA A 6 7.73 31.04 -46.75
CA ALA A 6 7.16 29.99 -45.90
C ALA A 6 7.95 28.66 -45.89
N GLU A 7 8.91 28.45 -46.79
CA GLU A 7 9.68 27.19 -46.86
C GLU A 7 10.98 27.18 -46.04
N ARG A 8 11.24 28.24 -45.27
CA ARG A 8 12.39 28.31 -44.34
C ARG A 8 11.94 28.24 -42.88
N LEU A 9 10.84 27.56 -42.58
CA LEU A 9 10.59 27.06 -41.23
C LEU A 9 11.57 25.91 -40.95
N SER A 10 12.79 26.39 -40.68
CA SER A 10 13.98 25.77 -40.17
C SER A 10 13.84 24.29 -39.80
N LEU A 11 14.45 23.44 -40.62
CA LEU A 11 14.89 22.10 -40.21
C LEU A 11 15.63 22.14 -38.86
N GLY A 12 16.29 23.27 -38.56
CA GLY A 12 16.89 23.58 -37.26
C GLY A 12 15.89 23.78 -36.13
N ALA A 13 14.69 24.33 -36.36
CA ALA A 13 13.64 24.46 -35.34
C ALA A 13 13.02 23.08 -35.01
N VAL A 14 12.90 22.20 -36.01
CA VAL A 14 12.45 20.81 -35.80
C VAL A 14 13.52 20.00 -35.06
N PHE A 15 14.80 20.16 -35.41
CA PHE A 15 15.91 19.53 -34.67
C PHE A 15 16.05 20.05 -33.23
N PHE A 16 15.84 21.36 -33.00
CA PHE A 16 15.88 21.95 -31.66
C PHE A 16 14.70 21.48 -30.80
N LEU A 17 13.50 21.35 -31.39
CA LEU A 17 12.32 20.81 -30.71
C LEU A 17 12.48 19.31 -30.40
N CYS A 18 13.03 18.51 -31.32
CA CYS A 18 13.34 17.10 -31.09
C CYS A 18 14.49 16.91 -30.07
N ALA A 19 15.49 17.79 -30.04
CA ALA A 19 16.57 17.74 -29.05
C ALA A 19 16.08 18.13 -27.65
N ILE A 20 15.10 19.05 -27.54
CA ILE A 20 14.45 19.38 -26.26
C ILE A 20 13.52 18.25 -25.80
N LEU A 21 12.88 17.52 -26.72
CA LEU A 21 12.04 16.36 -26.38
C LEU A 21 12.85 15.10 -26.00
N LEU A 22 14.13 15.02 -26.34
CA LEU A 22 15.03 13.91 -26.04
C LEU A 22 15.76 14.03 -24.69
N VAL A 23 15.58 15.14 -23.98
CA VAL A 23 16.14 15.35 -22.62
C VAL A 23 14.99 15.41 -21.62
N VAL A 24 14.08 14.44 -21.69
CA VAL A 24 13.38 14.00 -20.48
C VAL A 24 14.30 12.98 -19.81
N VAL A 25 15.41 13.48 -19.25
CA VAL A 25 16.10 12.68 -18.24
C VAL A 25 15.08 12.58 -17.12
N PRO A 26 14.65 11.37 -16.70
CA PRO A 26 13.98 11.28 -15.41
C PRO A 26 14.91 11.99 -14.43
N LEU A 27 14.40 13.01 -13.76
CA LEU A 27 15.09 13.65 -12.67
C LEU A 27 15.19 12.58 -11.58
N SER A 28 16.17 11.68 -11.71
CA SER A 28 16.63 10.87 -10.60
C SER A 28 17.32 11.87 -9.70
N ALA A 29 16.52 12.55 -8.88
CA ALA A 29 17.07 13.25 -7.76
C ALA A 29 17.92 12.24 -7.00
N ALA A 30 19.14 12.64 -6.66
CA ALA A 30 20.05 11.81 -5.91
C ALA A 30 19.43 11.52 -4.53
N GLU A 31 18.67 10.42 -4.45
CA GLU A 31 17.97 9.98 -3.24
C GLU A 31 18.90 9.23 -2.27
N ASN A 32 20.19 9.26 -2.58
CA ASN A 32 21.26 8.59 -1.88
C ASN A 32 21.87 9.46 -0.76
N ALA A 33 21.57 10.76 -0.72
CA ALA A 33 22.04 11.65 0.34
C ALA A 33 21.26 11.41 1.65
N ILE A 34 21.98 11.04 2.71
CA ILE A 34 21.43 10.74 4.02
C ILE A 34 21.77 11.89 4.98
N PRO A 35 20.76 12.68 5.43
CA PRO A 35 21.00 13.70 6.44
C PRO A 35 21.33 13.06 7.79
N MET A 36 21.93 13.82 8.70
CA MET A 36 22.12 13.38 10.09
C MET A 36 20.78 12.96 10.71
N GLY A 37 20.74 11.75 11.28
CA GLY A 37 19.51 11.17 11.83
C GLY A 37 18.47 10.80 10.78
N GLY A 38 18.82 10.79 9.50
CA GLY A 38 17.95 10.31 8.41
C GLY A 38 17.75 8.80 8.44
N THR A 39 16.81 8.30 7.64
CA THR A 39 16.53 6.87 7.53
C THR A 39 17.32 6.23 6.39
N VAL A 40 17.94 5.09 6.67
CA VAL A 40 18.60 4.19 5.72
C VAL A 40 17.86 2.86 5.72
N PHE A 41 17.56 2.32 4.55
CA PHE A 41 16.95 1.00 4.42
C PHE A 41 18.00 -0.06 4.11
N VAL A 42 17.81 -1.24 4.70
CA VAL A 42 18.62 -2.42 4.37
C VAL A 42 18.50 -2.74 2.87
N GLY A 43 19.64 -2.91 2.20
CA GLY A 43 19.74 -3.17 0.76
C GLY A 43 20.14 -1.95 -0.08
N GLU A 44 20.03 -0.73 0.44
CA GLU A 44 20.46 0.48 -0.28
C GLU A 44 21.98 0.56 -0.43
N GLU A 45 22.45 0.84 -1.64
CA GLU A 45 23.86 1.05 -1.99
C GLU A 45 24.16 2.46 -2.50
N ASN A 46 25.44 2.80 -2.67
CA ASN A 46 25.88 4.11 -3.17
C ASN A 46 25.35 5.30 -2.36
N LEU A 47 25.10 5.10 -1.06
CA LEU A 47 24.61 6.13 -0.16
C LEU A 47 25.71 7.12 0.20
N ASP A 48 25.37 8.41 0.19
CA ASP A 48 26.20 9.47 0.74
C ASP A 48 25.75 9.76 2.19
N ILE A 49 26.55 9.28 3.14
CA ILE A 49 26.36 9.49 4.57
C ILE A 49 27.30 10.57 5.13
N THR A 50 27.99 11.36 4.29
CA THR A 50 28.95 12.37 4.77
C THR A 50 28.30 13.43 5.65
N ALA A 51 27.05 13.80 5.37
CA ALA A 51 26.28 14.76 6.16
C ALA A 51 25.97 14.27 7.60
N THR A 52 26.16 12.98 7.89
CA THR A 52 26.04 12.42 9.25
C THR A 52 27.27 12.70 10.11
N GLY A 53 28.38 13.18 9.51
CA GLY A 53 29.69 13.30 10.15
C GLY A 53 30.59 12.07 9.96
N ALA A 54 30.11 11.04 9.27
CA ALA A 54 30.90 9.85 8.96
C ALA A 54 32.05 10.18 8.00
N THR A 55 33.27 9.74 8.36
CA THR A 55 34.44 9.80 7.48
C THR A 55 34.90 8.39 7.14
N GLN A 56 35.74 8.26 6.11
CA GLN A 56 36.45 7.00 5.86
C GLN A 56 37.22 6.56 7.11
N GLY A 57 37.05 5.30 7.50
CA GLY A 57 37.62 4.71 8.72
C GLY A 57 36.80 4.94 10.00
N ALA A 58 35.74 5.74 9.97
CA ALA A 58 34.86 5.92 11.13
C ALA A 58 34.18 4.60 11.51
N ILE A 59 33.79 4.46 12.78
CA ILE A 59 33.09 3.28 13.27
C ILE A 59 31.63 3.63 13.54
N LEU A 60 30.73 2.90 12.86
CA LEU A 60 29.31 2.87 13.15
C LEU A 60 29.03 1.80 14.19
N ALA A 61 28.30 2.13 15.25
CA ALA A 61 27.95 1.23 16.34
C ALA A 61 26.43 1.11 16.49
N TRP A 62 25.96 -0.10 16.76
CA TRP A 62 24.57 -0.40 17.09
C TRP A 62 24.51 -1.13 18.43
N TYR A 63 23.68 -0.65 19.35
CA TYR A 63 23.62 -1.13 20.73
C TYR A 63 22.60 -2.25 20.97
N GLY A 64 21.93 -2.71 19.91
CA GLY A 64 20.86 -3.70 20.03
C GLY A 64 19.49 -3.05 20.21
N THR A 65 18.44 -3.84 20.02
CA THR A 65 17.05 -3.41 20.25
C THR A 65 16.85 -3.02 21.71
N GLY A 66 16.48 -1.76 21.96
CA GLY A 66 16.35 -1.21 23.31
C GLY A 66 17.68 -0.97 24.05
N GLY A 67 18.82 -1.12 23.36
CA GLY A 67 20.15 -0.83 23.90
C GLY A 67 20.42 0.67 24.06
N GLN A 68 21.40 1.00 24.89
CA GLN A 68 21.83 2.37 25.17
C GLN A 68 23.33 2.53 24.90
N VAL A 69 23.77 3.77 24.65
CA VAL A 69 25.18 4.11 24.35
C VAL A 69 26.17 3.77 25.47
N SER A 70 25.67 3.56 26.69
CA SER A 70 26.44 3.11 27.86
C SER A 70 26.75 1.61 27.84
N HIS A 71 26.06 0.83 27.01
CA HIS A 71 26.31 -0.60 26.84
C HIS A 71 27.50 -0.84 25.89
N VAL A 72 27.97 -2.08 25.82
CA VAL A 72 28.88 -2.49 24.74
C VAL A 72 28.08 -2.59 23.44
N PRO A 73 28.56 -2.03 22.30
CA PRO A 73 27.89 -2.20 21.03
C PRO A 73 27.65 -3.67 20.68
N SER A 74 26.42 -3.99 20.28
CA SER A 74 26.05 -5.32 19.78
C SER A 74 26.58 -5.58 18.37
N ALA A 75 26.78 -4.52 17.58
CA ALA A 75 27.44 -4.58 16.28
C ALA A 75 28.26 -3.31 16.04
N GLN A 76 29.33 -3.46 15.26
CA GLN A 76 30.15 -2.34 14.80
C GLN A 76 30.53 -2.57 13.33
N VAL A 77 30.61 -1.48 12.57
CA VAL A 77 30.99 -1.49 11.15
C VAL A 77 31.94 -0.33 10.88
N THR A 78 33.09 -0.61 10.28
CA THR A 78 33.99 0.43 9.77
C THR A 78 33.46 0.98 8.45
N VAL A 79 33.36 2.30 8.35
CA VAL A 79 32.98 2.99 7.12
C VAL A 79 34.14 2.94 6.14
N GLY A 80 33.95 2.24 5.02
CA GLY A 80 34.95 2.16 3.95
C GLY A 80 35.00 3.44 3.12
N ASP A 81 33.86 3.85 2.55
CA ASP A 81 33.68 5.09 1.80
C ASP A 81 32.33 5.72 2.21
N PRO A 82 32.32 6.92 2.82
CA PRO A 82 31.08 7.57 3.23
C PRO A 82 30.26 8.12 2.06
N THR A 83 30.80 8.22 0.84
CA THR A 83 30.09 8.69 -0.37
C THR A 83 29.48 7.55 -1.19
N ALA A 84 29.82 6.29 -0.84
CA ALA A 84 29.34 5.08 -1.49
C ALA A 84 29.01 3.99 -0.47
N PHE A 85 28.36 4.37 0.63
CA PHE A 85 28.01 3.45 1.70
C PHE A 85 26.97 2.42 1.25
N TYR A 86 27.15 1.16 1.68
CA TYR A 86 26.24 0.05 1.38
C TYR A 86 25.66 -0.52 2.68
N ALA A 87 24.35 -0.39 2.84
CA ALA A 87 23.58 -1.01 3.92
C ALA A 87 23.32 -2.49 3.63
N SER A 88 24.38 -3.29 3.50
CA SER A 88 24.32 -4.71 3.13
C SER A 88 23.38 -5.53 4.01
N PRO A 89 22.44 -6.32 3.45
CA PRO A 89 21.59 -7.22 4.23
C PRO A 89 22.36 -8.19 5.11
N ILE A 90 23.53 -8.67 4.69
CA ILE A 90 24.35 -9.60 5.48
C ILE A 90 24.82 -8.94 6.79
N THR A 91 25.18 -7.67 6.73
CA THR A 91 25.70 -6.93 7.90
C THR A 91 24.56 -6.34 8.73
N PHE A 92 23.54 -5.78 8.08
CA PHE A 92 22.58 -4.87 8.70
C PHE A 92 21.20 -5.47 8.94
N ALA A 93 20.80 -6.56 8.27
CA ALA A 93 19.47 -7.15 8.49
C ALA A 93 19.25 -7.53 9.97
N GLY A 94 18.05 -7.21 10.46
CA GLY A 94 17.65 -7.39 11.85
C GLY A 94 18.29 -6.43 12.87
N LYS A 95 19.09 -5.45 12.42
CA LYS A 95 19.79 -4.46 13.28
C LYS A 95 19.18 -3.07 13.16
N THR A 96 17.86 -3.00 13.25
CA THR A 96 17.09 -1.77 13.06
C THR A 96 17.25 -0.80 14.24
N GLY A 97 16.92 0.46 13.99
CA GLY A 97 17.02 1.55 14.96
C GLY A 97 18.28 2.40 14.75
N PRO A 98 18.67 3.19 15.76
CA PRO A 98 19.74 4.18 15.61
C PRO A 98 21.11 3.50 15.51
N TRP A 99 21.90 3.96 14.55
CA TRP A 99 23.33 3.69 14.43
C TRP A 99 24.11 4.95 14.80
N PHE A 100 25.19 4.78 15.54
CA PHE A 100 25.95 5.88 16.15
C PHE A 100 27.37 5.92 15.61
N LEU A 101 27.95 7.12 15.47
CA LEU A 101 29.37 7.29 15.19
C LEU A 101 30.17 7.26 16.49
N LEU A 102 31.20 6.43 16.53
CA LEU A 102 32.19 6.42 17.61
C LEU A 102 33.36 7.37 17.31
N PRO A 103 33.97 7.98 18.34
CA PRO A 103 33.72 7.77 19.78
C PRO A 103 32.60 8.64 20.36
N ASP A 104 32.10 9.64 19.62
CA ASP A 104 31.24 10.70 20.16
C ASP A 104 29.81 10.25 20.49
N ASN A 105 29.40 9.05 20.03
CA ASN A 105 28.06 8.51 20.18
C ASN A 105 26.97 9.43 19.62
N THR A 106 27.28 10.14 18.53
CA THR A 106 26.30 10.92 17.77
C THR A 106 25.50 9.99 16.87
N VAL A 107 24.19 10.22 16.76
CA VAL A 107 23.35 9.42 15.84
C VAL A 107 23.75 9.75 14.40
N ALA A 108 24.15 8.72 13.66
CA ALA A 108 24.44 8.84 12.24
C ALA A 108 23.14 8.81 11.43
N PHE A 109 22.42 7.70 11.52
CA PHE A 109 21.17 7.43 10.83
C PHE A 109 20.34 6.40 11.61
N TYR A 110 19.06 6.30 11.27
CA TYR A 110 18.19 5.20 11.67
C TYR A 110 18.17 4.15 10.56
N LEU A 111 18.48 2.91 10.90
CA LEU A 111 18.36 1.79 9.98
C LEU A 111 16.96 1.17 10.10
N GLU A 112 16.29 0.98 8.98
CA GLU A 112 15.01 0.28 8.90
C GLU A 112 15.05 -0.90 7.93
N GLU A 113 14.20 -1.88 8.21
CA GLU A 113 13.85 -2.92 7.25
C GLU A 113 12.87 -2.30 6.24
N PRO A 114 13.12 -2.39 4.91
CA PRO A 114 12.14 -1.94 3.94
C PRO A 114 10.88 -2.80 4.06
N HIS A 115 9.72 -2.18 3.82
CA HIS A 115 8.43 -2.86 3.82
C HIS A 115 7.54 -2.32 2.70
N ILE A 116 7.01 -3.22 1.87
CA ILE A 116 6.03 -2.91 0.84
C ILE A 116 4.95 -3.98 0.85
N GLU A 117 3.71 -3.54 0.96
CA GLU A 117 2.52 -4.35 0.74
C GLU A 117 1.71 -3.71 -0.40
N ILE A 118 1.19 -4.51 -1.32
CA ILE A 118 0.27 -4.06 -2.37
C ILE A 118 -1.04 -4.82 -2.27
N ARG A 119 -2.14 -4.11 -2.48
CA ARG A 119 -3.48 -4.67 -2.55
C ARG A 119 -4.18 -4.17 -3.81
N VAL A 120 -4.96 -5.05 -4.42
CA VAL A 120 -5.83 -4.72 -5.56
C VAL A 120 -7.18 -4.29 -5.00
N VAL A 121 -7.61 -3.08 -5.33
CA VAL A 121 -8.85 -2.48 -4.83
C VAL A 121 -9.82 -2.34 -5.98
N ASP A 122 -10.98 -2.96 -5.84
CA ASP A 122 -12.14 -2.72 -6.68
C ASP A 122 -12.95 -1.55 -6.10
N TYR A 123 -12.85 -0.40 -6.76
CA TYR A 123 -13.54 0.82 -6.36
C TYR A 123 -15.03 0.83 -6.74
N SER A 124 -15.46 -0.05 -7.65
CA SER A 124 -16.87 -0.18 -8.03
C SER A 124 -17.68 -0.85 -6.92
N SER A 125 -17.10 -1.84 -6.24
CA SER A 125 -17.74 -2.56 -5.14
C SER A 125 -17.23 -2.17 -3.73
N GLY A 126 -16.14 -1.39 -3.65
CA GLY A 126 -15.49 -1.03 -2.39
C GLY A 126 -14.75 -2.22 -1.74
N PHE A 127 -14.35 -3.19 -2.56
CA PHE A 127 -13.79 -4.46 -2.13
C PHE A 127 -12.28 -4.51 -2.36
N VAL A 128 -11.56 -5.23 -1.48
CA VAL A 128 -10.12 -5.47 -1.62
C VAL A 128 -9.91 -6.94 -1.91
N VAL A 129 -9.26 -7.23 -3.04
CA VAL A 129 -8.89 -8.59 -3.42
C VAL A 129 -8.03 -9.20 -2.32
N SER A 130 -8.38 -10.40 -1.91
CA SER A 130 -7.70 -11.14 -0.85
C SER A 130 -7.58 -12.61 -1.26
N PRO A 131 -6.74 -13.41 -0.57
CA PRO A 131 -6.70 -14.85 -0.81
C PRO A 131 -8.07 -15.54 -0.62
N ALA A 132 -8.98 -14.95 0.15
CA ALA A 132 -10.34 -15.46 0.35
C ALA A 132 -11.33 -15.09 -0.78
N ALA A 133 -11.00 -14.06 -1.56
CA ALA A 133 -11.78 -13.64 -2.73
C ALA A 133 -10.80 -13.08 -3.78
N SER A 134 -10.31 -14.01 -4.60
CA SER A 134 -9.22 -13.84 -5.57
C SER A 134 -9.74 -13.55 -6.98
N TRP A 135 -10.83 -12.81 -7.13
CA TRP A 135 -11.36 -12.46 -8.45
C TRP A 135 -11.95 -11.05 -8.50
N VAL A 136 -11.96 -10.50 -9.71
CA VAL A 136 -12.49 -9.17 -10.03
C VAL A 136 -13.47 -9.30 -11.21
N PRO A 137 -14.67 -8.68 -11.14
CA PRO A 137 -15.58 -8.61 -12.28
C PRO A 137 -15.01 -7.77 -13.42
N LYS A 138 -15.06 -8.30 -14.65
CA LYS A 138 -14.74 -7.52 -15.85
C LYS A 138 -15.82 -6.47 -16.07
N GLY A 139 -15.39 -5.21 -16.08
CA GLY A 139 -16.27 -4.04 -16.17
C GLY A 139 -16.02 -3.06 -15.02
N ASP A 140 -15.47 -3.54 -13.92
CA ASP A 140 -15.24 -2.74 -12.73
C ASP A 140 -14.00 -1.85 -12.84
N ALA A 141 -14.01 -0.80 -12.03
CA ALA A 141 -12.95 0.19 -11.94
C ALA A 141 -12.01 -0.18 -10.78
N VAL A 142 -10.78 -0.56 -11.14
CA VAL A 142 -9.81 -1.15 -10.21
C VAL A 142 -8.61 -0.23 -10.05
N GLY A 143 -7.93 -0.34 -8.92
CA GLY A 143 -6.65 0.29 -8.69
C GLY A 143 -5.81 -0.47 -7.67
N PHE A 144 -4.77 0.19 -7.19
CA PHE A 144 -3.84 -0.37 -6.23
C PHE A 144 -3.75 0.52 -5.01
N ARG A 145 -3.70 -0.13 -3.84
CA ARG A 145 -3.30 0.48 -2.58
C ARG A 145 -1.97 -0.10 -2.17
N ILE A 146 -1.02 0.76 -1.83
CA ILE A 146 0.31 0.40 -1.36
C ILE A 146 0.47 0.91 0.07
N ASP A 147 0.80 0.02 0.99
CA ASP A 147 1.21 0.37 2.34
C ASP A 147 2.72 0.10 2.46
N THR A 148 3.48 1.11 2.87
CA THR A 148 4.95 1.04 2.89
C THR A 148 5.52 1.92 3.99
N ASN A 149 6.74 1.65 4.45
CA ASN A 149 7.52 2.62 5.25
C ASN A 149 8.50 3.44 4.40
N LEU A 150 8.67 3.12 3.11
CA LEU A 150 9.62 3.79 2.24
C LEU A 150 9.25 5.26 1.95
N TRP A 151 8.00 5.66 2.19
CA TRP A 151 7.56 7.05 2.02
C TRP A 151 8.41 8.07 2.81
N VAL A 152 9.07 7.65 3.89
CA VAL A 152 9.98 8.50 4.68
C VAL A 152 11.18 9.00 3.86
N MET A 153 11.48 8.38 2.71
CA MET A 153 12.46 8.91 1.74
C MET A 153 12.13 10.33 1.29
N ALA A 154 10.85 10.76 1.35
CA ALA A 154 10.46 12.14 1.07
C ALA A 154 11.09 13.17 2.02
N ASN A 155 11.66 12.73 3.16
CA ASN A 155 12.39 13.60 4.09
C ASN A 155 13.87 13.77 3.71
N ARG A 156 14.36 13.04 2.70
CA ARG A 156 15.74 13.18 2.22
C ARG A 156 15.90 14.44 1.35
N PRO A 157 17.09 15.06 1.34
CA PRO A 157 17.35 16.22 0.50
C PRO A 157 17.03 15.95 -0.97
N ASN A 158 16.20 16.80 -1.57
CA ASN A 158 15.79 16.74 -2.98
C ASN A 158 15.00 15.49 -3.38
N THR A 159 14.54 14.65 -2.45
CA THR A 159 13.78 13.43 -2.75
C THR A 159 12.29 13.68 -2.55
N PRO A 160 11.45 13.63 -3.61
CA PRO A 160 10.01 13.88 -3.47
C PRO A 160 9.25 12.72 -2.82
N GLY A 161 9.83 11.52 -2.79
CA GLY A 161 9.24 10.29 -2.24
C GLY A 161 10.00 9.06 -2.74
N ALA A 162 9.61 7.88 -2.27
CA ALA A 162 10.21 6.63 -2.72
C ALA A 162 9.80 6.31 -4.16
N PRO A 163 10.74 5.97 -5.06
CA PRO A 163 10.46 5.53 -6.41
C PRO A 163 10.03 4.06 -6.42
N LEU A 164 8.73 3.84 -6.56
CA LEU A 164 8.14 2.52 -6.67
C LEU A 164 7.77 2.21 -8.12
N LYS A 165 7.61 0.92 -8.37
CA LYS A 165 7.14 0.36 -9.63
C LYS A 165 6.11 -0.72 -9.36
N ILE A 166 4.99 -0.68 -10.05
CA ILE A 166 3.99 -1.76 -10.04
C ILE A 166 4.24 -2.63 -11.26
N ARG A 167 4.44 -3.92 -11.04
CA ARG A 167 4.55 -4.93 -12.09
C ARG A 167 3.22 -5.65 -12.17
N LEU A 168 2.51 -5.45 -13.29
CA LEU A 168 1.26 -6.14 -13.58
C LEU A 168 1.47 -7.08 -14.77
N ASN A 169 1.29 -8.37 -14.50
CA ASN A 169 1.31 -9.43 -15.50
C ASN A 169 -0.12 -9.93 -15.69
N GLY A 170 -0.58 -10.02 -16.93
CA GLY A 170 -1.87 -10.58 -17.30
C GLY A 170 -1.75 -11.91 -18.03
N PRO A 171 -2.87 -12.39 -18.61
CA PRO A 171 -2.93 -13.60 -19.41
C PRO A 171 -1.92 -13.59 -20.56
N ASP A 172 -1.54 -14.77 -21.04
CA ASP A 172 -0.65 -14.94 -22.20
C ASP A 172 0.68 -14.19 -22.10
N SER A 173 1.19 -14.01 -20.88
CA SER A 173 2.44 -13.28 -20.58
C SER A 173 2.38 -11.78 -20.91
N LEU A 174 1.19 -11.18 -20.99
CA LEU A 174 1.05 -9.74 -21.12
C LEU A 174 1.67 -9.03 -19.91
N VAL A 175 2.43 -7.97 -20.17
CA VAL A 175 3.01 -7.11 -19.13
C VAL A 175 2.56 -5.68 -19.38
N PHE A 176 1.98 -5.07 -18.36
CA PHE A 176 1.46 -3.71 -18.45
C PHE A 176 2.47 -2.73 -17.82
N SER A 177 2.76 -1.64 -18.54
CA SER A 177 3.51 -0.49 -18.03
C SER A 177 2.61 0.70 -17.71
N SER A 178 1.34 0.67 -18.14
CA SER A 178 0.34 1.69 -17.83
C SER A 178 -1.08 1.10 -17.86
N LEU A 179 -2.01 1.77 -17.17
CA LEU A 179 -3.44 1.44 -17.15
C LEU A 179 -4.24 2.73 -17.35
N GLY A 180 -5.06 2.82 -18.39
CA GLY A 180 -5.88 4.01 -18.64
C GLY A 180 -5.08 5.33 -18.73
N GLY A 181 -3.81 5.28 -19.12
CA GLY A 181 -2.90 6.43 -19.15
C GLY A 181 -2.15 6.70 -17.83
N PHE A 182 -2.47 5.99 -16.75
CA PHE A 182 -1.70 6.02 -15.51
C PHE A 182 -0.45 5.14 -15.64
N SER A 183 0.72 5.70 -15.40
CA SER A 183 1.99 4.97 -15.43
C SER A 183 2.10 4.02 -14.23
N LEU A 184 2.43 2.75 -14.47
CA LEU A 184 2.84 1.81 -13.42
C LEU A 184 4.36 1.91 -13.12
N GLU A 185 5.05 2.74 -13.89
CA GLU A 185 6.46 3.03 -13.83
C GLU A 185 6.71 4.35 -13.09
N ASN A 186 7.80 4.44 -12.33
CA ASN A 186 8.28 5.66 -11.67
C ASN A 186 7.23 6.32 -10.74
N LEU A 187 6.55 5.52 -9.93
CA LEU A 187 5.60 6.00 -8.93
C LEU A 187 6.37 6.70 -7.82
N VAL A 188 6.06 7.96 -7.53
CA VAL A 188 6.65 8.68 -6.40
C VAL A 188 5.71 8.56 -5.20
N VAL A 189 6.14 7.82 -4.17
CA VAL A 189 5.35 7.55 -2.97
C VAL A 189 5.88 8.34 -1.78
N SER A 190 5.13 9.35 -1.36
CA SER A 190 5.48 10.24 -0.24
C SER A 190 4.56 10.09 0.98
N SER A 191 3.60 9.17 0.94
CA SER A 191 2.69 8.86 2.04
C SER A 191 2.32 7.38 2.04
N SER A 192 1.90 6.88 3.20
CA SER A 192 1.30 5.55 3.32
C SER A 192 -0.03 5.64 4.08
N PRO A 193 -1.13 5.06 3.57
CA PRO A 193 -1.22 4.37 2.27
C PRO A 193 -1.07 5.32 1.08
N PHE A 194 -0.57 4.79 -0.02
CA PHE A 194 -0.64 5.39 -1.35
C PHE A 194 -1.71 4.67 -2.16
N GLU A 195 -2.62 5.41 -2.78
CA GLU A 195 -3.68 4.86 -3.62
C GLU A 195 -3.60 5.44 -5.02
N THR A 196 -3.68 4.58 -6.03
CA THR A 196 -3.77 5.03 -7.43
C THR A 196 -5.14 5.60 -7.76
N GLY A 197 -6.17 5.25 -6.99
CA GLY A 197 -7.56 5.40 -7.40
C GLY A 197 -7.92 4.43 -8.56
N PRO A 198 -9.10 4.60 -9.17
CA PRO A 198 -9.66 3.70 -10.19
C PRO A 198 -9.02 3.89 -11.58
N VAL A 199 -7.71 3.63 -11.67
CA VAL A 199 -6.92 3.83 -12.91
C VAL A 199 -7.12 2.71 -13.94
N TRP A 200 -7.69 1.59 -13.53
CA TRP A 200 -7.84 0.41 -14.36
C TRP A 200 -9.31 0.13 -14.70
N ALA A 201 -9.71 0.58 -15.88
CA ALA A 201 -11.04 0.30 -16.43
C ALA A 201 -11.09 -1.10 -17.05
N THR A 202 -11.29 -2.14 -16.24
CA THR A 202 -11.20 -3.55 -16.67
C THR A 202 -12.18 -3.94 -17.77
N GLY A 203 -13.23 -3.15 -18.00
CA GLY A 203 -14.18 -3.33 -19.10
C GLY A 203 -13.59 -3.17 -20.50
N SER A 204 -12.45 -2.48 -20.65
CA SER A 204 -11.77 -2.31 -21.94
C SER A 204 -11.39 -3.65 -22.59
N ALA A 205 -11.40 -3.69 -23.92
CA ALA A 205 -10.94 -4.85 -24.68
C ALA A 205 -9.42 -5.10 -24.53
N GLU A 206 -8.66 -4.08 -24.12
CA GLU A 206 -7.22 -4.17 -23.83
C GLU A 206 -6.88 -5.11 -22.67
N TYR A 207 -7.83 -5.34 -21.76
CA TYR A 207 -7.64 -6.16 -20.57
C TYR A 207 -8.39 -7.49 -20.72
N PRO A 208 -7.76 -8.53 -21.28
CA PRO A 208 -8.42 -9.83 -21.47
C PRO A 208 -8.82 -10.45 -20.13
N VAL A 209 -9.84 -11.31 -20.15
CA VAL A 209 -10.16 -12.14 -18.98
C VAL A 209 -9.06 -13.18 -18.75
N GLY A 210 -8.82 -13.54 -17.50
CA GLY A 210 -7.85 -14.55 -17.10
C GLY A 210 -7.07 -14.16 -15.85
N GLU A 211 -6.01 -14.91 -15.57
CA GLU A 211 -5.19 -14.73 -14.38
C GLU A 211 -4.28 -13.51 -14.51
N TYR A 212 -4.30 -12.67 -13.48
CA TYR A 212 -3.41 -11.54 -13.30
C TYR A 212 -2.55 -11.77 -12.08
N THR A 213 -1.32 -11.25 -12.12
CA THR A 213 -0.43 -11.18 -10.97
C THR A 213 0.16 -9.79 -10.88
N VAL A 214 0.08 -9.20 -9.68
CA VAL A 214 0.62 -7.88 -9.40
C VAL A 214 1.57 -7.92 -8.22
N TYR A 215 2.64 -7.13 -8.28
CA TYR A 215 3.50 -6.83 -7.14
C TYR A 215 4.12 -5.43 -7.31
N ALA A 216 4.51 -4.82 -6.20
CA ALA A 216 5.27 -3.58 -6.18
C ALA A 216 6.74 -3.85 -5.85
N ARG A 217 7.64 -3.03 -6.36
CA ARG A 217 9.07 -3.02 -6.00
C ARG A 217 9.59 -1.59 -5.88
N CYS A 218 10.58 -1.38 -5.03
CA CYS A 218 11.31 -0.13 -4.92
C CYS A 218 12.77 -0.37 -5.31
N ASP A 219 13.20 0.31 -6.37
CA ASP A 219 14.54 0.15 -6.94
C ASP A 219 15.48 1.27 -6.49
N ALA A 220 15.04 2.07 -5.50
CA ALA A 220 15.83 3.15 -4.94
C ALA A 220 17.19 2.61 -4.51
N ASN A 221 18.26 3.21 -5.03
CA ASN A 221 19.63 2.84 -4.68
C ASN A 221 19.88 1.31 -4.76
N GLY A 222 19.34 0.61 -5.78
CA GLY A 222 19.56 -0.83 -6.01
C GLY A 222 18.88 -1.76 -5.00
N MET A 223 18.05 -1.23 -4.10
CA MET A 223 17.57 -1.94 -2.91
C MET A 223 16.80 -3.25 -3.21
N SER A 224 15.96 -3.28 -4.25
CA SER A 224 15.24 -4.49 -4.66
C SER A 224 16.14 -5.64 -5.12
N ASP A 225 17.27 -5.31 -5.73
CA ASP A 225 18.18 -6.29 -6.32
C ASP A 225 19.14 -6.81 -5.23
N ASN A 226 19.51 -5.92 -4.29
CA ASN A 226 20.32 -6.24 -3.13
C ASN A 226 19.54 -6.97 -2.02
N TYR A 227 18.23 -6.70 -1.87
CA TYR A 227 17.38 -7.34 -0.87
C TYR A 227 16.04 -7.87 -1.44
N PRO A 228 16.07 -8.92 -2.28
CA PRO A 228 14.91 -9.40 -3.06
C PRO A 228 13.88 -10.22 -2.26
N ALA A 229 13.78 -10.01 -0.95
CA ALA A 229 12.83 -10.71 -0.10
C ALA A 229 11.40 -10.17 -0.25
N ALA A 230 10.41 -11.08 -0.27
CA ALA A 230 9.00 -10.69 -0.32
C ALA A 230 8.57 -9.95 0.95
N GLY A 231 7.74 -8.92 0.78
CA GLY A 231 7.33 -7.99 1.84
C GLY A 231 8.40 -6.98 2.24
N LYS A 232 9.57 -6.99 1.57
CA LYS A 232 10.69 -6.06 1.82
C LYS A 232 10.74 -4.99 0.75
N ALA A 233 11.82 -4.94 -0.02
CA ALA A 233 11.96 -4.06 -1.19
C ALA A 233 11.10 -4.52 -2.39
N ILE A 234 10.54 -5.73 -2.31
CA ILE A 234 9.55 -6.28 -3.24
C ILE A 234 8.36 -6.76 -2.41
N SER A 235 7.14 -6.37 -2.78
CA SER A 235 5.94 -6.83 -2.09
C SER A 235 5.70 -8.33 -2.31
N GLU A 236 4.84 -8.91 -1.49
CA GLU A 236 4.21 -10.17 -1.87
C GLU A 236 3.43 -10.02 -3.19
N LYS A 237 3.33 -11.11 -3.94
CA LYS A 237 2.57 -11.15 -5.19
C LYS A 237 1.11 -11.40 -4.89
N VAL A 238 0.25 -10.59 -5.49
CA VAL A 238 -1.20 -10.79 -5.46
C VAL A 238 -1.64 -11.36 -6.80
N SER A 239 -2.18 -12.58 -6.79
CA SER A 239 -2.74 -13.22 -7.98
C SER A 239 -4.27 -13.28 -7.88
N PHE A 240 -4.96 -12.98 -8.99
CA PHE A 240 -6.41 -12.96 -9.05
C PHE A 240 -6.93 -13.15 -10.46
N LEU A 241 -8.17 -13.64 -10.57
CA LEU A 241 -8.85 -13.92 -11.82
C LEU A 241 -9.75 -12.73 -12.23
N LEU A 242 -9.48 -12.13 -13.39
CA LEU A 242 -10.38 -11.17 -14.02
C LEU A 242 -11.38 -11.91 -14.92
N GLN A 243 -12.67 -11.80 -14.66
CA GLN A 243 -13.68 -12.56 -15.39
C GLN A 243 -15.06 -11.90 -15.40
N ARG A 244 -15.93 -12.31 -16.32
CA ARG A 244 -17.28 -11.71 -16.47
C ARG A 244 -18.31 -12.22 -15.44
N VAL A 245 -18.11 -13.40 -14.88
CA VAL A 245 -19.09 -14.11 -14.05
C VAL A 245 -18.39 -14.68 -12.82
N ASN A 246 -19.08 -14.68 -11.67
CA ASN A 246 -18.55 -15.28 -10.45
C ASN A 246 -18.33 -16.79 -10.66
N PRO A 247 -17.10 -17.31 -10.45
CA PRO A 247 -16.78 -18.71 -10.71
C PRO A 247 -17.52 -19.66 -9.75
N LEU A 248 -18.01 -19.17 -8.61
CA LEU A 248 -18.85 -19.96 -7.69
C LEU A 248 -20.29 -20.18 -8.19
N ILE A 249 -20.72 -19.53 -9.28
CA ILE A 249 -22.08 -19.70 -9.86
C ILE A 249 -22.07 -20.66 -11.06
N THR A 250 -20.89 -21.07 -11.55
CA THR A 250 -20.75 -22.03 -12.65
C THR A 250 -20.94 -23.48 -12.18
N GLY A 251 -22.19 -23.83 -11.86
CA GLY A 251 -22.56 -25.16 -11.38
C GLY A 251 -24.01 -25.57 -11.60
N THR A 252 -24.83 -24.81 -12.34
CA THR A 252 -26.16 -25.27 -12.75
C THR A 252 -26.14 -25.68 -14.22
N THR A 253 -25.76 -26.93 -14.46
CA THR A 253 -26.21 -27.65 -15.66
C THR A 253 -27.74 -27.45 -15.77
N PRO A 254 -28.29 -26.99 -16.91
CA PRO A 254 -29.73 -26.94 -17.06
C PRO A 254 -30.25 -28.38 -16.96
N VAL A 255 -31.05 -28.67 -15.94
CA VAL A 255 -31.87 -29.87 -15.94
C VAL A 255 -32.75 -29.78 -17.19
N PRO A 256 -32.79 -30.79 -18.07
CA PRO A 256 -33.69 -30.78 -19.21
C PRO A 256 -35.11 -30.56 -18.69
N ALA A 257 -35.80 -29.54 -19.21
CA ALA A 257 -37.20 -29.31 -18.90
C ALA A 257 -37.99 -30.54 -19.37
N THR A 258 -38.41 -31.40 -18.43
CA THR A 258 -39.46 -32.37 -18.69
C THR A 258 -40.78 -31.60 -18.78
N THR A 259 -41.30 -31.49 -19.99
CA THR A 259 -42.63 -30.93 -20.26
C THR A 259 -43.67 -31.72 -19.45
N PRO A 260 -44.43 -31.10 -18.54
CA PRO A 260 -45.57 -31.76 -17.91
C PRO A 260 -46.64 -32.05 -18.96
N PRO A 261 -47.36 -33.18 -18.90
CA PRO A 261 -48.47 -33.43 -19.81
C PRO A 261 -49.55 -32.35 -19.63
N GLN A 262 -49.91 -31.72 -20.74
CA GLN A 262 -50.97 -30.71 -20.81
C GLN A 262 -52.32 -31.37 -20.49
N PRO A 263 -53.10 -30.87 -19.52
CA PRO A 263 -54.48 -31.33 -19.33
C PRO A 263 -55.38 -30.72 -20.41
N THR A 264 -56.08 -31.59 -21.14
CA THR A 264 -57.17 -31.23 -22.06
C THR A 264 -58.36 -30.70 -21.26
N ILE A 265 -58.79 -29.46 -21.51
CA ILE A 265 -59.97 -28.87 -20.87
C ILE A 265 -61.20 -29.14 -21.73
N THR A 266 -62.14 -29.94 -21.21
CA THR A 266 -63.50 -30.09 -21.73
C THR A 266 -64.43 -29.14 -20.97
N SER A 267 -65.27 -28.40 -21.69
CA SER A 267 -66.23 -27.44 -21.13
C SER A 267 -67.29 -28.10 -20.23
N GLY A 268 -67.48 -27.55 -19.02
CA GLY A 268 -68.57 -27.91 -18.12
C GLY A 268 -68.71 -26.90 -16.97
N THR A 269 -69.83 -26.16 -17.01
CA THR A 269 -70.58 -25.47 -15.95
C THR A 269 -69.85 -24.80 -14.77
N VAL A 270 -70.02 -23.48 -14.67
CA VAL A 270 -69.60 -22.61 -13.56
C VAL A 270 -70.54 -22.79 -12.36
N GLU A 271 -70.00 -23.15 -11.20
CA GLU A 271 -70.64 -22.97 -9.89
C GLU A 271 -69.76 -22.05 -9.04
N VAL A 272 -70.25 -20.85 -8.75
CA VAL A 272 -69.52 -19.83 -7.98
C VAL A 272 -69.76 -20.09 -6.49
N THR A 273 -68.74 -20.60 -5.79
CA THR A 273 -68.70 -20.55 -4.32
C THR A 273 -67.73 -19.46 -3.90
N MET A 274 -68.26 -18.38 -3.34
CA MET A 274 -67.48 -17.32 -2.70
C MET A 274 -67.07 -17.76 -1.30
N THR A 275 -65.77 -17.98 -1.06
CA THR A 275 -65.22 -18.11 0.29
C THR A 275 -64.31 -16.94 0.63
N SER A 276 -64.65 -16.32 1.76
CA SER A 276 -64.12 -15.10 2.38
C SER A 276 -62.60 -15.13 2.65
N PRO A 277 -61.90 -13.98 2.64
CA PRO A 277 -60.49 -13.90 3.04
C PRO A 277 -60.30 -14.20 4.53
N ALA A 278 -59.24 -14.93 4.84
CA ALA A 278 -58.80 -15.29 6.19
C ALA A 278 -58.13 -14.08 6.91
N PRO A 279 -58.29 -13.94 8.25
CA PRO A 279 -57.80 -12.79 8.99
C PRO A 279 -56.29 -12.82 9.24
N THR A 280 -55.68 -11.64 9.13
CA THR A 280 -54.28 -11.32 9.43
C THR A 280 -53.98 -11.47 10.92
N ALA A 281 -52.90 -12.19 11.26
CA ALA A 281 -52.41 -12.30 12.63
C ALA A 281 -51.65 -11.04 13.08
N PRO A 282 -51.73 -10.62 14.36
CA PRO A 282 -51.06 -9.42 14.85
C PRO A 282 -49.55 -9.62 15.07
N ALA A 283 -48.77 -8.60 14.74
CA ALA A 283 -47.34 -8.50 15.03
C ALA A 283 -47.08 -8.46 16.54
N ALA A 284 -46.16 -9.30 17.02
CA ALA A 284 -45.64 -9.25 18.38
C ALA A 284 -44.70 -8.04 18.54
N ALA A 285 -45.01 -7.20 19.52
CA ALA A 285 -44.17 -6.07 19.93
C ALA A 285 -42.95 -6.59 20.71
N HIS A 286 -41.75 -6.15 20.31
CA HIS A 286 -40.55 -6.24 21.13
C HIS A 286 -40.51 -5.06 22.11
N PRO A 287 -40.24 -5.26 23.41
CA PRO A 287 -40.12 -4.17 24.37
C PRO A 287 -38.82 -3.39 24.12
N PHE A 288 -38.99 -2.07 23.93
CA PHE A 288 -37.93 -1.08 23.92
C PHE A 288 -37.56 -0.77 25.39
N THR A 289 -36.37 -1.15 25.83
CA THR A 289 -35.79 -0.69 27.10
C THR A 289 -34.78 0.41 26.83
N ASP A 290 -35.15 1.63 27.19
CA ASP A 290 -34.29 2.79 27.34
C ASP A 290 -33.50 2.68 28.66
N PRO A 291 -32.17 2.86 28.64
CA PRO A 291 -31.50 3.46 29.78
C PRO A 291 -30.55 4.58 29.33
N GLY A 292 -31.01 5.82 29.51
CA GLY A 292 -30.22 6.84 30.20
C GLY A 292 -29.31 7.68 29.30
N ALA A 293 -29.88 8.78 28.80
CA ALA A 293 -29.14 9.94 28.37
C ALA A 293 -28.25 10.49 29.51
N ARG A 294 -26.93 10.28 29.43
CA ARG A 294 -25.95 11.08 30.17
C ARG A 294 -25.52 12.26 29.31
N VAL A 295 -26.14 13.40 29.61
CA VAL A 295 -25.71 14.72 29.17
C VAL A 295 -24.37 15.05 29.85
N TRP A 296 -23.30 15.19 29.07
CA TRP A 296 -22.06 15.82 29.53
C TRP A 296 -22.29 17.35 29.59
N ARG A 297 -22.39 17.91 30.80
CA ARG A 297 -22.22 19.35 31.02
C ARG A 297 -20.73 19.65 31.17
N ILE A 298 -20.21 20.50 30.28
CA ILE A 298 -18.96 21.21 30.48
C ILE A 298 -19.32 22.53 31.17
N SER A 299 -18.95 22.67 32.44
CA SER A 299 -18.96 23.95 33.15
C SER A 299 -17.52 24.40 33.34
N GLY A 300 -17.11 25.42 32.60
CA GLY A 300 -15.85 26.14 32.83
C GLY A 300 -16.10 27.48 33.50
N SER A 301 -15.33 27.78 34.55
CA SER A 301 -14.85 29.13 34.90
C SER A 301 -13.90 29.07 36.11
N PRO A 302 -13.05 30.09 36.35
CA PRO A 302 -11.61 29.92 36.44
C PRO A 302 -11.04 30.19 37.83
N GLY A 303 -9.78 29.76 38.05
CA GLY A 303 -8.90 30.47 38.97
C GLY A 303 -7.97 29.61 39.83
N THR A 304 -6.68 29.94 39.68
CA THR A 304 -5.66 30.09 40.73
C THR A 304 -4.71 28.92 41.05
N SER A 305 -3.44 29.23 40.80
CA SER A 305 -2.14 28.67 41.18
C SER A 305 -1.99 27.82 42.45
N CYS A 306 -1.13 26.80 42.39
CA CYS A 306 0.21 26.74 43.06
C CYS A 306 0.82 25.31 42.98
N SER A 307 2.12 25.22 42.73
CA SER A 307 2.98 24.01 42.84
C SER A 307 3.61 23.91 44.25
N PRO A 308 4.57 22.99 44.54
CA PRO A 308 4.49 21.52 44.54
C PRO A 308 5.04 20.90 45.86
N CYS A 309 4.68 19.64 46.21
CA CYS A 309 5.56 18.75 47.00
C CYS A 309 4.99 17.32 47.12
N GLY A 310 5.85 16.29 47.04
CA GLY A 310 5.68 15.06 47.85
C GLY A 310 5.42 13.70 47.15
N VAL A 311 6.50 13.04 46.72
CA VAL A 311 6.86 11.59 46.83
C VAL A 311 5.79 10.45 46.86
N ARG A 312 5.87 9.55 45.83
CA ARG A 312 5.73 8.05 45.68
C ARG A 312 4.88 7.18 46.65
N PRO A 313 4.47 5.90 46.35
CA PRO A 313 4.81 4.99 45.22
C PRO A 313 3.64 4.18 44.56
N GLU A 314 4.00 3.43 43.51
CA GLU A 314 3.50 2.11 42.99
C GLU A 314 2.00 1.72 43.03
N ALA A 315 1.47 1.33 41.85
CA ALA A 315 0.43 0.31 41.75
C ALA A 315 0.50 -0.42 40.39
N GLU A 316 0.65 -1.75 40.47
CA GLU A 316 0.50 -2.75 39.42
C GLU A 316 -0.83 -2.60 38.64
N ILE A 317 -0.78 -2.83 37.32
CA ILE A 317 -1.97 -3.09 36.51
C ILE A 317 -1.98 -4.61 36.23
N SER A 318 -2.82 -5.32 37.00
CA SER A 318 -3.11 -6.73 36.82
C SER A 318 -4.20 -6.93 35.75
N LEU A 319 -3.89 -7.77 34.75
CA LEU A 319 -4.82 -8.22 33.72
C LEU A 319 -5.88 -9.15 34.33
N ILE A 320 -7.16 -8.77 34.24
CA ILE A 320 -8.28 -9.69 34.46
C ILE A 320 -8.82 -10.13 33.09
N ARG A 321 -8.56 -11.40 32.77
CA ARG A 321 -9.29 -12.18 31.75
C ARG A 321 -10.72 -12.41 32.25
N CYS A 322 -11.72 -12.16 31.40
CA CYS A 322 -13.07 -12.64 31.62
C CYS A 322 -13.42 -13.67 30.53
N SER A 323 -13.28 -14.94 30.90
CA SER A 323 -13.87 -16.08 30.20
C SER A 323 -15.32 -16.24 30.65
N ARG A 324 -16.26 -16.34 29.70
CA ARG A 324 -17.63 -16.77 29.99
C ARG A 324 -17.98 -17.98 29.14
N ALA A 325 -18.23 -19.09 29.82
CA ALA A 325 -18.72 -20.33 29.27
C ALA A 325 -20.27 -20.34 29.25
N VAL A 326 -20.79 -20.91 28.16
CA VAL A 326 -21.94 -21.82 28.03
C VAL A 326 -23.11 -21.69 29.00
N GLN A 327 -24.26 -21.30 28.45
CA GLN A 327 -25.53 -22.04 28.53
C GLN A 327 -26.23 -21.95 27.19
#